data_AF-A0A524JAW2-F1
#
_entry.id   AF-A0A524JAW2-F1
#
_cell.length_a   1.000
_cell.length_b   1.000
_cell.length_c   1.000
_cell.angle_alpha   90.00
_cell.angle_beta   90.00
_cell.angle_gamma   90.00
#
_symmetry.space_group_name_H-M   'P 1'
#
loop_
_entity.id
_entity.type
_entity.pdbx_description
1 polymer ?
#
loop_
_entity_poly.entity_id
_entity_poly.type
_entity_poly.pdbx_seq_one_letter_code
_entity_poly.pdbx_strand_id
1 'polypeptide(L)'
;AELGVEGKANDRILDRLAAHDLVAIEAEAGDLAGLGDDERQLIVQLSSLRGGADVLEKARAIGGVAVERATSRLAETYARLVEMGIADRVQLDLGLLRDLGYYTGAILEVYDPAVGQIIGGGGRYDALLGRFGRPLPAAGFALYIERVHIAQAEEERLARKRDAS
;
A
#
# COMPACT_ATOMS: atom_id res chain seq x y z
N ALA A 1 6.78 -18.14 -7.28
CA ALA A 1 6.75 -16.65 -7.36
C ALA A 1 7.67 -16.18 -8.49
N GLU A 2 7.47 -15.02 -9.13
CA GLU A 2 8.34 -14.59 -10.26
C GLU A 2 9.82 -14.42 -9.88
N LEU A 3 10.12 -14.14 -8.60
CA LEU A 3 11.46 -14.11 -8.04
C LEU A 3 11.86 -15.41 -7.31
N GLY A 4 11.07 -16.48 -7.39
CA GLY A 4 11.40 -17.75 -6.71
C GLY A 4 11.40 -17.72 -5.17
N VAL A 5 11.04 -16.58 -4.54
CA VAL A 5 10.89 -16.49 -3.08
C VAL A 5 9.61 -17.20 -2.65
N GLU A 6 9.75 -18.30 -1.91
CA GLU A 6 8.62 -19.15 -1.51
C GLU A 6 8.69 -19.55 -0.03
N GLY A 7 7.53 -19.96 0.50
CA GLY A 7 7.39 -20.41 1.88
C GLY A 7 7.77 -19.35 2.91
N LYS A 8 8.42 -19.78 4.00
CA LYS A 8 8.74 -18.94 5.16
C LYS A 8 9.56 -17.69 4.84
N ALA A 9 10.32 -17.70 3.74
CA ALA A 9 11.10 -16.53 3.32
C ALA A 9 10.18 -15.41 2.82
N ASN A 10 9.17 -15.76 2.02
CA ASN A 10 8.16 -14.81 1.56
C ASN A 10 7.35 -14.24 2.74
N ASP A 11 6.95 -15.09 3.68
CA ASP A 11 6.20 -14.66 4.86
C ASP A 11 6.98 -13.63 5.69
N ARG A 12 8.29 -13.85 5.92
CA ARG A 12 9.13 -12.88 6.63
C ARG A 12 9.23 -11.54 5.91
N ILE A 13 9.41 -11.53 4.59
CA ILE A 13 9.46 -10.27 3.82
C ILE A 13 8.13 -9.53 3.93
N LEU A 14 7.01 -10.25 3.79
CA LEU A 14 5.68 -9.66 3.94
C LEU A 14 5.45 -9.11 5.36
N ASP A 15 5.88 -9.82 6.40
CA ASP A 15 5.78 -9.33 7.78
C ASP A 15 6.58 -8.03 7.98
N ARG A 16 7.81 -7.93 7.43
CA ARG A 16 8.61 -6.70 7.49
C ARG A 16 7.98 -5.57 6.68
N LEU A 17 7.36 -5.90 5.55
CA LEU A 17 6.64 -4.95 4.72
C LEU A 17 5.43 -4.37 5.46
N ALA A 18 4.64 -5.22 6.12
CA ALA A 18 3.52 -4.79 6.95
C ALA A 18 3.97 -3.93 8.15
N ALA A 19 5.19 -4.14 8.65
CA ALA A 19 5.80 -3.33 9.70
C ALA A 19 6.51 -2.07 9.17
N HIS A 20 6.55 -1.85 7.85
CA HIS A 20 7.36 -0.81 7.18
C HIS A 20 8.84 -0.79 7.61
N ASP A 21 9.40 -1.96 7.93
CA ASP A 21 10.80 -2.10 8.35
C ASP A 21 11.71 -2.33 7.15
N LEU A 22 12.01 -1.24 6.43
CA LEU A 22 12.83 -1.28 5.21
C LEU A 22 14.24 -1.83 5.45
N VAL A 23 14.80 -1.61 6.64
CA VAL A 23 16.14 -2.10 7.01
C VAL A 23 16.10 -3.63 7.16
N ALA A 24 15.07 -4.16 7.83
CA ALA A 24 14.91 -5.60 7.93
C ALA A 24 14.57 -6.25 6.58
N ILE A 25 13.85 -5.56 5.69
CA ILE A 25 13.62 -6.04 4.31
C ILE A 25 14.95 -6.18 3.56
N GLU A 26 15.81 -5.16 3.62
CA GLU A 26 17.12 -5.20 2.97
C GLU A 26 18.00 -6.34 3.52
N ALA A 27 18.04 -6.50 4.84
CA ALA A 27 18.76 -7.60 5.48
C ALA A 27 18.22 -8.98 5.07
N GLU A 28 16.91 -9.21 5.16
CA GLU A 28 16.29 -10.48 4.75
C GLU A 28 16.49 -10.74 3.26
N ALA A 29 16.34 -9.71 2.41
CA ALA A 29 16.59 -9.82 0.98
C ALA A 29 18.06 -10.20 0.70
N GLY A 30 19.02 -9.72 1.51
CA GLY A 30 20.43 -10.11 1.47
C GLY A 30 20.71 -11.58 1.81
N ASP A 31 19.89 -12.20 2.64
CA ASP A 31 20.05 -13.57 3.12
C ASP A 31 19.33 -14.63 2.26
N LEU A 32 18.51 -14.22 1.29
CA LEU A 32 17.76 -15.15 0.42
C LEU A 32 18.69 -15.98 -0.47
N ALA A 33 18.71 -17.29 -0.30
CA ALA A 33 19.47 -18.16 -1.19
C ALA A 33 18.84 -18.21 -2.59
N GLY A 34 19.67 -18.24 -3.63
CA GLY A 34 19.20 -18.39 -5.03
C GLY A 34 18.80 -17.11 -5.74
N LEU A 35 18.91 -15.94 -5.09
CA LEU A 35 18.76 -14.64 -5.74
C LEU A 35 20.09 -14.02 -6.13
N GLY A 36 20.16 -13.43 -7.32
CA GLY A 36 21.23 -12.53 -7.75
C GLY A 36 21.06 -11.12 -7.15
N ASP A 37 22.11 -10.30 -7.24
CA ASP A 37 22.13 -8.95 -6.66
C ASP A 37 21.00 -8.06 -7.22
N ASP A 38 20.71 -8.18 -8.52
CA ASP A 38 19.63 -7.42 -9.17
C ASP A 38 18.25 -7.76 -8.58
N GLU A 39 17.99 -9.03 -8.27
CA GLU A 39 16.72 -9.49 -7.69
C GLU A 39 16.56 -9.02 -6.24
N ARG A 40 17.66 -9.00 -5.46
CA ARG A 40 17.65 -8.46 -4.09
C ARG A 40 17.38 -6.96 -4.10
N GLN A 41 18.06 -6.24 -4.98
CA GLN A 41 17.86 -4.80 -5.15
C GLN A 41 16.41 -4.50 -5.58
N LEU A 42 15.81 -5.37 -6.38
CA LEU A 42 14.42 -5.25 -6.81
C LEU A 42 13.43 -5.28 -5.63
N ILE A 43 13.61 -6.22 -4.71
CA ILE A 43 12.76 -6.37 -3.51
C ILE A 43 12.81 -5.07 -2.70
N VAL A 44 14.02 -4.54 -2.47
CA VAL A 44 14.21 -3.28 -1.74
C VAL A 44 13.58 -2.10 -2.48
N GLN A 45 13.83 -1.97 -3.79
CA GLN A 45 13.27 -0.89 -4.60
C GLN A 45 11.73 -0.89 -4.57
N LEU A 46 11.10 -2.04 -4.81
CA LEU A 46 9.64 -2.17 -4.79
C LEU A 46 9.05 -1.79 -3.42
N SER A 47 9.68 -2.22 -2.32
CA SER A 47 9.22 -1.92 -0.95
C SER A 47 9.24 -0.42 -0.61
N SER A 48 10.01 0.36 -1.34
CA SER A 48 10.16 1.81 -1.14
C SER A 48 9.43 2.67 -2.17
N LEU A 49 8.78 2.03 -3.16
CA LEU A 49 8.19 2.72 -4.30
C LEU A 49 6.87 3.38 -3.91
N ARG A 50 6.92 4.69 -3.65
CA ARG A 50 5.77 5.51 -3.28
C ARG A 50 5.79 6.90 -3.90
N GLY A 51 4.62 7.47 -4.16
CA GLY A 51 4.50 8.74 -4.89
C GLY A 51 3.18 8.88 -5.65
N GLY A 52 3.21 9.60 -6.76
CA GLY A 52 2.05 9.81 -7.62
C GLY A 52 2.00 8.80 -8.77
N ALA A 53 1.48 9.23 -9.92
CA ALA A 53 1.39 8.41 -11.13
C ALA A 53 2.75 7.86 -11.61
N ASP A 54 3.86 8.54 -11.30
CA ASP A 54 5.21 8.14 -11.69
C ASP A 54 5.65 6.78 -11.11
N VAL A 55 5.04 6.38 -9.98
CA VAL A 55 5.24 5.06 -9.37
C VAL A 55 4.87 3.93 -10.34
N LEU A 56 3.82 4.11 -11.14
CA LEU A 56 3.36 3.09 -12.09
C LEU A 56 4.40 2.88 -13.21
N GLU A 57 4.99 3.95 -13.72
CA GLU A 57 6.02 3.88 -14.76
C GLU A 57 7.31 3.26 -14.21
N LYS A 58 7.74 3.70 -13.01
CA LYS A 58 8.90 3.11 -12.31
C LYS A 58 8.70 1.62 -12.04
N ALA A 59 7.50 1.21 -11.63
CA ALA A 59 7.18 -0.19 -11.41
C ALA A 59 7.14 -0.99 -12.71
N ARG A 60 6.60 -0.45 -13.81
CA ARG A 60 6.62 -1.15 -15.11
C ARG A 60 8.04 -1.33 -15.64
N ALA A 61 8.94 -0.38 -15.41
CA ALA A 61 10.34 -0.48 -15.81
C ALA A 61 11.08 -1.65 -15.16
N ILE A 62 10.61 -2.14 -14.01
CA ILE A 62 11.11 -3.34 -13.34
C ILE A 62 10.77 -4.61 -14.14
N GLY A 63 9.63 -4.64 -14.83
CA GLY A 63 9.17 -5.78 -15.62
C GLY A 63 8.61 -6.94 -14.77
N GLY A 64 8.11 -7.98 -15.46
CA GLY A 64 7.45 -9.14 -14.84
C GLY A 64 5.94 -9.17 -15.08
N VAL A 65 5.38 -10.35 -15.33
CA VAL A 65 3.96 -10.49 -15.67
C VAL A 65 3.07 -10.15 -14.46
N ALA A 66 3.53 -10.43 -13.24
CA ALA A 66 2.82 -10.06 -12.03
C ALA A 66 2.80 -8.53 -11.83
N VAL A 67 3.92 -7.87 -12.09
CA VAL A 67 4.07 -6.41 -11.99
C VAL A 67 3.21 -5.70 -13.04
N GLU A 68 3.25 -6.17 -14.30
CA GLU A 68 2.40 -5.71 -15.40
C GLU A 68 0.91 -5.78 -15.04
N ARG A 69 0.44 -6.93 -14.52
CA ARG A 69 -0.97 -7.09 -14.12
C ARG A 69 -1.36 -6.17 -12.95
N ALA A 70 -0.50 -6.07 -11.93
CA ALA A 70 -0.77 -5.25 -10.75
C ALA A 70 -0.81 -3.75 -11.10
N THR A 71 0.20 -3.28 -11.84
CA THR A 71 0.31 -1.87 -12.25
C THR A 71 -0.80 -1.48 -13.24
N SER A 72 -1.24 -2.38 -14.13
CA SER A 72 -2.37 -2.09 -15.04
C SER A 72 -3.67 -1.81 -14.28
N ARG A 73 -4.02 -2.64 -13.29
CA ARG A 73 -5.24 -2.44 -12.48
C ARG A 73 -5.16 -1.17 -11.62
N LEU A 74 -3.98 -0.89 -11.05
CA LEU A 74 -3.77 0.35 -10.30
C LEU A 74 -3.83 1.58 -11.21
N ALA A 75 -3.30 1.50 -12.43
CA ALA A 75 -3.36 2.58 -13.41
C ALA A 75 -4.79 2.91 -13.82
N GLU A 76 -5.63 1.90 -14.08
CA GLU A 76 -7.06 2.11 -14.37
C GLU A 76 -7.77 2.80 -13.19
N THR A 77 -7.48 2.36 -11.96
CA THR A 77 -8.05 2.96 -10.76
C THR A 77 -7.60 4.42 -10.60
N TYR A 78 -6.31 4.69 -10.76
CA TYR A 78 -5.73 6.03 -10.66
C TYR A 78 -6.29 6.97 -11.73
N ALA A 79 -6.47 6.50 -12.97
CA ALA A 79 -7.09 7.27 -14.04
C ALA A 79 -8.50 7.74 -13.67
N ARG A 80 -9.31 6.89 -13.02
CA ARG A 80 -10.63 7.29 -12.50
C ARG A 80 -10.54 8.35 -11.41
N LEU A 81 -9.54 8.27 -10.53
CA LEU A 81 -9.32 9.29 -9.49
C LEU A 81 -8.92 10.64 -10.09
N VAL A 82 -8.18 10.63 -11.21
CA VAL A 82 -7.86 11.84 -11.98
C VAL A 82 -9.13 12.41 -12.61
N GLU A 83 -9.95 11.59 -13.26
CA GLU A 83 -11.25 12.00 -13.83
C GLU A 83 -12.18 12.62 -12.77
N MET A 84 -12.13 12.13 -11.53
CA MET A 84 -12.89 12.64 -10.40
C MET A 84 -12.28 13.91 -9.76
N GLY A 85 -11.06 14.31 -10.16
CA GLY A 85 -10.38 15.49 -9.63
C GLY A 85 -9.88 15.34 -8.19
N ILE A 86 -9.59 14.11 -7.74
CA ILE A 86 -9.15 13.81 -6.36
C ILE A 86 -7.77 13.13 -6.29
N ALA A 87 -7.09 12.97 -7.42
CA ALA A 87 -5.80 12.28 -7.49
C ALA A 87 -4.68 13.00 -6.72
N ASP A 88 -4.79 14.32 -6.52
CA ASP A 88 -3.87 15.13 -5.71
C ASP A 88 -3.85 14.71 -4.22
N ARG A 89 -4.92 14.05 -3.76
CA ARG A 89 -5.05 13.52 -2.39
C ARG A 89 -4.67 12.04 -2.27
N VAL A 90 -4.17 11.43 -3.34
CA VAL A 90 -3.87 9.99 -3.38
C VAL A 90 -2.42 9.78 -3.73
N GLN A 91 -1.75 8.98 -2.91
CA GLN A 91 -0.42 8.47 -3.19
C GLN A 91 -0.50 6.97 -3.44
N LEU A 92 0.21 6.51 -4.46
CA LEU A 92 0.45 5.10 -4.71
C LEU A 92 1.64 4.67 -3.85
N ASP A 93 1.50 3.55 -3.16
CA ASP A 93 2.55 2.93 -2.36
C ASP A 93 2.55 1.42 -2.62
N LEU A 94 3.61 0.92 -3.26
CA LEU A 94 3.76 -0.50 -3.57
C LEU A 94 4.36 -1.30 -2.40
N GLY A 95 4.84 -0.62 -1.37
CA GLY A 95 5.25 -1.20 -0.10
C GLY A 95 4.13 -1.29 0.93
N LEU A 96 2.92 -0.83 0.60
CA LEU A 96 1.77 -0.91 1.50
C LEU A 96 1.23 -2.35 1.59
N LEU A 97 1.32 -2.93 2.77
CA LEU A 97 0.72 -4.22 3.09
C LEU A 97 -0.05 -4.14 4.40
N ARG A 98 -1.22 -4.79 4.45
CA ARG A 98 -1.98 -4.97 5.69
C ARG A 98 -1.96 -6.42 6.14
N ASP A 99 -1.81 -6.60 7.45
CA ASP A 99 -1.70 -7.88 8.17
C ASP A 99 -2.94 -8.80 8.05
N LEU A 100 -4.03 -8.31 7.44
CA LEU A 100 -5.33 -8.97 7.51
C LEU A 100 -5.54 -10.14 6.53
N GLY A 101 -4.60 -10.40 5.62
CA GLY A 101 -4.56 -11.60 4.77
C GLY A 101 -5.79 -11.90 3.89
N TYR A 102 -6.85 -11.09 3.93
CA TYR A 102 -8.10 -11.29 3.20
C TYR A 102 -8.25 -10.38 1.98
N TYR A 103 -7.37 -9.38 1.82
CA TYR A 103 -7.39 -8.49 0.66
C TYR A 103 -6.91 -9.22 -0.58
N THR A 104 -7.60 -9.01 -1.70
CA THR A 104 -7.36 -9.68 -2.99
C THR A 104 -6.99 -8.68 -4.10
N GLY A 105 -6.70 -7.43 -3.74
CA GLY A 105 -6.41 -6.36 -4.68
C GLY A 105 -5.91 -5.11 -3.96
N ALA A 106 -6.20 -3.93 -4.51
CA ALA A 106 -5.76 -2.66 -3.96
C ALA A 106 -6.24 -2.49 -2.50
N ILE A 107 -5.33 -1.94 -1.69
CA ILE A 107 -5.53 -1.58 -0.29
C ILE A 107 -5.47 -0.05 -0.20
N LEU A 108 -6.21 0.52 0.75
CA LEU A 108 -6.26 1.93 1.06
C LEU A 108 -5.89 2.13 2.53
N GLU A 109 -5.07 3.14 2.78
CA GLU A 109 -4.91 3.75 4.09
C GLU A 109 -5.21 5.25 3.99
N VAL A 110 -5.86 5.77 5.04
CA VAL A 110 -6.27 7.16 5.12
C VAL A 110 -5.46 7.83 6.21
N TYR A 111 -4.81 8.92 5.85
CA TYR A 111 -3.99 9.75 6.73
C TYR A 111 -4.53 11.17 6.74
N ASP A 112 -4.27 11.88 7.83
CA ASP A 112 -4.54 13.31 7.95
C ASP A 112 -3.23 14.01 8.36
N PRO A 113 -2.79 15.08 7.67
CA PRO A 113 -1.52 15.74 7.96
C PRO A 113 -1.39 16.28 9.39
N ALA A 114 -2.50 16.56 10.08
CA ALA A 114 -2.49 17.03 11.45
C ALA A 114 -2.18 15.91 12.46
N VAL A 115 -2.35 14.64 12.07
CA VAL A 115 -2.08 13.48 12.92
C VAL A 115 -1.18 12.46 12.22
N GLY A 116 -0.03 12.16 12.83
CA GLY A 116 0.95 11.20 12.28
C GLY A 116 0.53 9.73 12.35
N GLN A 117 -0.77 9.42 12.26
CA GLN A 117 -1.31 8.06 12.37
C GLN A 117 -2.44 7.82 11.36
N ILE A 118 -2.64 6.56 11.02
CA ILE A 118 -3.74 6.11 10.14
C ILE A 118 -5.09 6.42 10.81
N ILE A 119 -5.98 7.13 10.11
CA ILE A 119 -7.34 7.45 10.55
C ILE A 119 -8.41 6.56 9.91
N GLY A 120 -8.04 5.73 8.93
CA GLY A 120 -8.93 4.76 8.32
C GLY A 120 -8.22 3.87 7.32
N GLY A 121 -8.92 2.86 6.83
CA GLY A 121 -8.37 1.94 5.84
C GLY A 121 -9.42 1.07 5.17
N GLY A 122 -9.02 0.42 4.10
CA GLY A 122 -9.93 -0.34 3.26
C GLY A 122 -9.22 -1.11 2.16
N GLY A 123 -10.00 -1.64 1.24
CA GLY A 123 -9.47 -2.33 0.08
C GLY A 123 -10.47 -3.31 -0.52
N ARG A 124 -9.99 -4.08 -1.50
CA ARG A 124 -10.75 -5.09 -2.22
C ARG A 124 -10.55 -6.48 -1.62
N TYR A 125 -11.63 -7.24 -1.39
CA TYR A 125 -11.65 -8.53 -0.68
C TYR A 125 -12.64 -9.52 -1.31
N ASP A 126 -12.41 -9.85 -2.58
CA ASP A 126 -13.34 -10.66 -3.40
C ASP A 126 -13.57 -12.08 -2.88
N ALA A 127 -12.62 -12.64 -2.12
CA ALA A 127 -12.71 -14.00 -1.59
C ALA A 127 -13.56 -14.11 -0.32
N LEU A 128 -13.86 -13.00 0.36
CA LEU A 128 -14.46 -13.02 1.70
C LEU A 128 -15.87 -13.62 1.69
N LEU A 129 -16.76 -13.13 0.82
CA LEU A 129 -18.15 -13.62 0.77
C LEU A 129 -18.25 -15.07 0.30
N GLY A 130 -17.26 -15.54 -0.48
CA GLY A 130 -17.15 -16.95 -0.87
C GLY A 130 -17.09 -17.90 0.33
N ARG A 131 -16.45 -17.47 1.44
CA ARG A 131 -16.39 -18.24 2.70
C ARG A 131 -17.75 -18.41 3.38
N PHE A 132 -18.73 -17.57 3.03
CA PHE A 132 -20.10 -17.62 3.53
C PHE A 132 -21.10 -18.18 2.50
N GLY A 133 -20.61 -18.81 1.42
CA GLY A 133 -21.44 -19.52 0.44
C GLY A 133 -21.94 -18.67 -0.73
N ARG A 134 -21.47 -17.41 -0.87
CA ARG A 134 -21.86 -16.55 -2.00
C ARG A 134 -20.64 -15.84 -2.61
N PRO A 135 -20.00 -16.40 -3.65
CA PRO A 135 -18.84 -15.76 -4.27
C PRO A 135 -19.25 -14.47 -5.00
N LEU A 136 -18.82 -13.33 -4.48
CA LEU A 136 -19.05 -12.01 -5.07
C LEU A 136 -17.85 -11.08 -4.80
N PRO A 137 -17.41 -10.30 -5.81
CA PRO A 137 -16.42 -9.25 -5.60
C PRO A 137 -16.90 -8.23 -4.57
N ALA A 138 -15.98 -7.71 -3.75
CA ALA A 138 -16.32 -6.76 -2.71
C ALA A 138 -15.15 -5.80 -2.45
N ALA A 139 -15.48 -4.54 -2.18
CA ALA A 139 -14.54 -3.53 -1.74
C ALA A 139 -15.24 -2.59 -0.75
N GLY A 140 -14.47 -2.02 0.17
CA GLY A 140 -14.99 -1.14 1.20
C GLY A 140 -13.88 -0.53 2.04
N PHE A 141 -14.26 0.40 2.91
CA PHE A 141 -13.36 1.07 3.84
C PHE A 141 -14.07 1.34 5.16
N ALA A 142 -13.28 1.62 6.19
CA ALA A 142 -13.75 2.06 7.50
C ALA A 142 -12.87 3.20 8.01
N LEU A 143 -13.46 4.08 8.82
CA LEU A 143 -12.77 5.16 9.51
C LEU A 143 -12.78 4.92 11.01
N TYR A 144 -11.69 5.27 11.68
CA TYR A 144 -11.61 5.28 13.13
C TYR A 144 -12.17 6.62 13.64
N ILE A 145 -13.45 6.64 14.01
CA ILE A 145 -14.17 7.87 14.38
C ILE A 145 -13.43 8.69 15.46
N GLU A 146 -12.86 8.03 16.47
CA GLU A 146 -12.06 8.68 17.50
C GLU A 146 -10.83 9.41 16.91
N ARG A 147 -10.12 8.77 15.98
CA ARG A 147 -8.93 9.38 15.36
C ARG A 147 -9.29 10.50 14.40
N VAL A 148 -10.42 10.38 13.69
CA VAL A 148 -10.97 11.46 12.87
C VAL A 148 -11.30 12.68 13.74
N HIS A 149 -11.91 12.47 14.91
CA HIS A 149 -12.20 13.56 15.83
C HIS A 149 -10.93 14.24 16.35
N ILE A 150 -9.89 13.47 16.69
CA ILE A 150 -8.58 14.00 17.09
C ILE A 150 -7.95 14.82 15.95
N ALA A 151 -7.99 14.31 14.71
CA ALA A 151 -7.48 15.00 13.54
C ALA A 151 -8.14 16.36 13.34
N GLN A 152 -9.48 16.40 13.39
CA GLN A 152 -10.24 17.64 13.28
C GLN A 152 -9.86 18.66 14.38
N ALA A 153 -9.76 18.21 15.63
CA ALA A 153 -9.40 19.08 16.75
C ALA A 153 -7.98 19.68 16.58
N GLU A 154 -7.03 18.90 16.06
CA GLU A 154 -5.67 19.35 15.79
C GLU A 154 -5.60 20.33 14.61
N GLU A 155 -6.34 20.09 13.51
CA GLU A 155 -6.44 21.06 12.41
C GLU A 155 -6.95 22.42 12.89
N GLU A 156 -8.03 22.43 13.69
CA GLU A 156 -8.58 23.66 14.27
C GLU A 156 -7.56 24.38 15.16
N ARG A 157 -6.78 23.62 15.96
CA ARG A 157 -5.73 24.17 16.81
C ARG A 157 -4.60 24.79 15.98
N LEU A 158 -4.22 24.16 14.87
CA LEU A 158 -3.18 24.66 13.96
C LEU A 158 -3.66 25.91 13.21
N ALA A 159 -4.91 25.94 12.75
CA ALA A 159 -5.51 27.11 12.11
C ALA A 159 -5.50 28.34 13.04
N ARG A 160 -5.93 28.17 14.30
CA ARG A 160 -5.90 29.26 15.30
C ARG A 160 -4.49 29.81 15.56
N LYS A 161 -3.46 28.96 15.56
CA LYS A 161 -2.06 29.41 15.74
C LYS A 161 -1.55 30.21 14.54
N ARG A 162 -1.90 29.80 13.32
CA ARG A 162 -1.55 30.51 12.10
C ARG A 162 -2.18 31.90 12.06
N ASP A 163 -3.46 32.01 12.42
CA ASP A 163 -4.20 33.27 12.36
C ASP A 163 -3.76 34.27 13.47
N ALA A 164 -3.05 33.80 14.49
CA ALA A 164 -2.50 34.60 15.57
C ALA A 164 -1.04 35.04 15.37
N SER A 165 -0.39 34.62 14.26
CA SER A 165 0.99 34.94 13.89
C SER A 165 1.02 35.95 12.75
#